data_AF-A0A7W1XXC1-F1
#
_entry.id   AF-A0A7W1XXC1-F1
#
_cell.length_a   1.000
_cell.length_b   1.000
_cell.length_c   1.000
_cell.angle_alpha   90.00
_cell.angle_beta   90.00
_cell.angle_gamma   90.00
#
_symmetry.space_group_name_H-M   'P 1'
#
loop_
_entity.id
_entity.type
_entity.pdbx_description
1 polymer ?
#
loop_
_entity_poly.entity_id
_entity_poly.type
_entity_poly.pdbx_seq_one_letter_code
_entity_poly.pdbx_strand_id
1 'polypeptide(L)' 'MAEEMRLFGEVAFELQYITTAQLYEGLAVQARDEARGEPHRFLGQILVELGHMREKQVLEVLTILHDRPRQGVEEK' A
#
# COMPACT_ATOMS: atom_id res chain seq x y z
N MET A 1 20.48 2.33 12.76
CA MET A 1 19.18 1.65 12.85
C MET A 1 18.52 1.81 11.50
N ALA A 2 18.25 0.72 10.78
CA ALA A 2 17.64 0.79 9.47
C ALA A 2 16.29 1.50 9.60
N GLU A 3 16.10 2.58 8.87
CA GLU A 3 14.83 3.28 8.80
C GLU A 3 13.85 2.33 8.10
N GLU A 4 13.05 1.62 8.90
CA GLU A 4 12.25 0.47 8.47
C GLU A 4 11.29 0.93 7.36
N MET A 5 11.59 0.55 6.12
CA MET A 5 10.83 0.93 4.96
C MET A 5 9.50 0.16 5.00
N ARG A 6 8.45 0.80 5.52
CA ARG A 6 7.13 0.19 5.66
C ARG A 6 6.54 -0.14 4.29
N LEU A 7 5.90 -1.29 4.16
CA LEU A 7 5.19 -1.69 2.95
C LEU A 7 3.75 -1.19 2.98
N PHE A 8 3.15 -0.99 1.79
CA PHE A 8 1.75 -0.58 1.66
C PHE A 8 0.78 -1.50 2.41
N GLY A 9 0.94 -2.83 2.24
CA GLY A 9 0.07 -3.81 2.87
C GLY A 9 0.13 -3.78 4.40
N GLU A 10 1.31 -3.48 4.97
CA GLU A 10 1.49 -3.40 6.43
C GLU A 10 0.76 -2.19 6.99
N VAL A 11 0.94 -1.02 6.39
CA VAL A 11 0.24 0.20 6.82
C VAL A 11 -1.28 0.07 6.65
N ALA A 12 -1.74 -0.48 5.52
CA ALA A 12 -3.17 -0.71 5.29
C ALA A 12 -3.79 -1.69 6.31
N PHE A 13 -3.05 -2.72 6.71
CA PHE A 13 -3.47 -3.65 7.76
C PHE A 13 -3.49 -2.98 9.13
N GLU A 14 -2.46 -2.22 9.50
CA GLU A 14 -2.40 -1.51 10.78
C GLU A 14 -3.54 -0.51 10.96
N LEU A 15 -3.90 0.21 9.89
CA LEU A 15 -5.07 1.10 9.87
C LEU A 15 -6.42 0.36 9.91
N GLN A 16 -6.43 -0.97 9.94
CA GLN A 16 -7.62 -1.81 9.92
C GLN A 16 -8.50 -1.59 8.67
N TYR A 17 -7.90 -1.14 7.56
CA TYR A 17 -8.61 -0.97 6.30
C TYR A 17 -8.81 -2.27 5.55
N ILE A 18 -7.93 -3.24 5.78
CA ILE A 18 -8.00 -4.57 5.21
C ILE A 18 -7.69 -5.62 6.28
N THR A 19 -8.22 -6.81 6.09
CA THR A 19 -7.82 -8.02 6.81
C THR A 19 -6.64 -8.70 6.11
N THR A 20 -5.99 -9.64 6.79
CA THR A 20 -4.95 -10.48 6.17
C THR A 20 -5.49 -11.26 4.98
N ALA A 21 -6.72 -11.79 5.06
CA ALA A 21 -7.36 -12.51 3.96
C ALA A 21 -7.53 -11.64 2.71
N GLN A 22 -7.99 -10.40 2.88
CA GLN A 22 -8.15 -9.44 1.78
C GLN A 22 -6.81 -9.00 1.20
N LEU A 23 -5.78 -8.84 2.04
CA LEU A 23 -4.42 -8.57 1.59
C LEU A 23 -3.89 -9.72 0.71
N TYR A 24 -4.05 -10.97 1.16
CA TYR A 24 -3.64 -12.14 0.38
C TYR A 24 -4.39 -12.26 -0.94
N GLU A 25 -5.69 -11.96 -0.97
CA GLU A 25 -6.47 -11.97 -2.20
C GLU A 25 -5.94 -10.93 -3.21
N GLY A 26 -5.68 -9.70 -2.76
CA GLY A 26 -5.11 -8.65 -3.62
C GLY A 26 -3.74 -9.03 -4.18
N LEU A 27 -2.85 -9.58 -3.34
CA LEU A 27 -1.53 -10.05 -3.76
C LEU A 27 -1.62 -11.22 -4.75
N ALA A 28 -2.55 -12.14 -4.55
CA ALA A 28 -2.77 -13.27 -5.46
C ALA A 28 -3.24 -12.80 -6.85
N VAL A 29 -4.11 -11.79 -6.90
CA VAL A 29 -4.52 -11.16 -8.16
C VAL A 29 -3.32 -10.49 -8.83
N GLN A 30 -2.54 -9.69 -8.08
CA GLN A 30 -1.37 -8.99 -8.61
C GLN A 30 -0.34 -9.96 -9.21
N ALA A 31 -0.02 -11.04 -8.49
CA ALA A 31 0.90 -12.07 -8.98
C ALA A 31 0.38 -12.81 -10.21
N ARG A 32 -0.94 -13.04 -10.30
CA ARG A 32 -1.57 -13.68 -11.46
C ARG A 32 -1.52 -12.79 -12.70
N ASP A 33 -1.72 -11.48 -12.54
CA ASP A 33 -1.62 -10.52 -13.65
C ASP A 33 -0.19 -10.48 -14.20
N GLU A 34 0.81 -10.42 -13.31
CA GLU A 34 2.22 -10.46 -13.67
C GLU A 34 2.57 -11.76 -14.43
N ALA A 35 2.10 -12.91 -13.92
CA ALA A 35 2.31 -14.20 -14.57
C ALA A 35 1.66 -14.31 -15.96
N ARG A 36 0.62 -13.50 -16.23
CA ARG A 36 -0.07 -13.42 -17.53
C ARG A 36 0.53 -12.38 -18.46
N GLY A 37 1.49 -11.59 -18.00
CA GLY A 37 2.05 -10.47 -18.77
C GLY A 37 1.07 -9.31 -18.96
N GLU A 38 0.06 -9.21 -18.09
CA GLU A 38 -0.89 -8.09 -18.09
C GLU A 38 -0.18 -6.80 -17.63
N PRO A 39 -0.71 -5.61 -17.97
CA PRO A 39 -0.20 -4.35 -17.43
C PRO A 39 -0.11 -4.37 -15.91
N HIS A 40 1.01 -3.88 -15.36
CA HIS A 40 1.22 -3.86 -13.91
C HIS A 40 0.17 -2.99 -13.22
N ARG A 41 -0.59 -3.60 -12.30
CA ARG A 41 -1.53 -2.90 -11.41
C ARG A 41 -0.95 -2.83 -10.01
N PHE A 42 -1.10 -1.68 -9.36
CA PHE A 42 -0.68 -1.50 -7.97
C PHE A 42 -1.64 -2.22 -7.02
N LEU A 43 -1.11 -2.73 -5.89
CA LEU A 43 -1.91 -3.43 -4.88
C LEU A 43 -3.10 -2.59 -4.37
N GLY A 44 -2.89 -1.30 -4.11
CA GLY A 44 -3.96 -0.39 -3.68
C GLY A 44 -5.09 -0.28 -4.71
N GLN A 45 -4.78 -0.25 -6.00
CA GLN A 45 -5.78 -0.26 -7.07
C GLN A 45 -6.57 -1.56 -7.07
N ILE A 46 -5.89 -2.70 -7.01
CA ILE A 46 -6.53 -4.03 -6.98
C ILE A 46 -7.48 -4.15 -5.77
N LEU A 47 -7.06 -3.69 -4.59
CA LEU A 47 -7.88 -3.74 -3.39
C LEU A 47 -9.14 -2.85 -3.50
N VAL A 48 -9.09 -1.75 -4.25
CA VAL A 48 -10.27 -0.93 -4.55
C VAL A 48 -11.20 -1.65 -5.53
N GLU A 49 -10.66 -2.23 -6.59
CA GLU A 49 -11.44 -2.98 -7.59
C GLU A 49 -12.13 -4.22 -6.99
N LEU A 50 -11.51 -4.87 -6.00
CA LEU A 50 -12.09 -5.97 -5.23
C LEU A 50 -13.12 -5.51 -4.18
N GLY A 51 -13.27 -4.21 -3.94
CA GLY A 51 -14.16 -3.66 -2.92
C GLY A 51 -13.63 -3.75 -1.49
N HIS A 52 -12.36 -4.10 -1.31
CA HIS A 52 -11.71 -4.22 0.01
C HIS A 52 -11.25 -2.88 0.57
N MET A 53 -11.00 -1.90 -0.30
CA MET A 53 -10.63 -0.54 0.09
C MET A 53 -11.39 0.50 -0.71
N ARG A 54 -11.50 1.72 -0.16
CA ARG A 54 -11.93 2.91 -0.90
C ARG A 54 -10.70 3.70 -1.35
N GLU A 55 -10.83 4.45 -2.44
CA GLU A 55 -9.74 5.31 -2.97
C GLU A 55 -9.15 6.24 -1.90
N LYS A 56 -10.00 6.85 -1.06
CA LYS A 56 -9.56 7.71 0.05
C LYS A 56 -8.62 6.97 1.03
N GLN A 57 -8.91 5.69 1.31
CA GLN A 57 -8.08 4.88 2.23
C GLN A 57 -6.74 4.54 1.61
N VAL A 58 -6.69 4.33 0.29
CA VAL A 58 -5.42 4.14 -0.44
C VAL A 58 -4.57 5.40 -0.35
N LEU A 59 -5.16 6.58 -0.57
CA LEU A 59 -4.44 7.86 -0.48
C LEU A 59 -3.85 8.08 0.91
N GLU A 60 -4.60 7.76 1.97
CA GLU A 60 -4.13 7.90 3.35
C GLU A 60 -2.94 6.99 3.66
N VAL A 61 -2.96 5.75 3.19
CA VAL A 61 -1.81 4.83 3.30
C VAL A 61 -0.60 5.40 2.58
N LEU A 62 -0.78 5.92 1.35
CA LEU A 62 0.29 6.55 0.58
C LEU A 62 0.84 7.80 1.28
N THR A 63 -0.01 8.62 1.88
CA THR A 63 0.43 9.77 2.68
C THR A 63 1.35 9.30 3.80
N ILE A 64 0.99 8.28 4.58
CA ILE A 64 1.83 7.77 5.67
C ILE A 64 3.17 7.23 5.15
N LEU A 65 3.19 6.57 4.00
CA LEU A 65 4.42 6.05 3.40
C LEU A 65 5.37 7.15 2.90
N HIS A 66 4.81 8.27 2.44
CA HIS A 66 5.57 9.36 1.82
C HIS A 66 5.81 10.56 2.75
N ASP A 67 5.05 10.69 3.84
CA ASP A 67 5.17 11.76 4.83
C ASP A 67 6.28 11.47 5.85
N ARG A 68 7.48 11.18 5.32
CA ARG A 68 8.69 11.31 6.14
C ARG A 68 9.03 12.80 6.21
N PRO A 69 9.06 13.43 7.39
CA PRO A 69 9.61 14.77 7.49
C PRO A 69 11.03 14.73 6.94
N ARG A 70 11.36 15.65 6.03
CA ARG A 70 12.76 15.94 5.68
C ARG A 70 13.50 16.22 6.98
N GLN A 71 14.21 15.23 7.52
CA GLN A 71 15.19 15.48 8.56
C GLN A 71 16.31 16.30 7.92
N GLY A 72 16.34 17.60 8.24
CA GLY A 72 17.40 18.50 7.83
C GLY A 72 16.93 19.67 6.96
N VAL A 73 16.56 20.76 7.61
CA VAL A 73 17.38 21.99 7.57
C VAL A 73 17.11 22.74 8.87
N GLU A 74 18.03 22.65 9.82
CA GLU A 74 18.20 23.71 10.81
C GLU A 74 18.65 24.95 10.03
N GLU A 75 17.74 25.90 9.81
CA GLU A 75 18.13 27.26 9.44
C GLU A 75 18.36 28.04 10.73
N LYS A 76 19.64 28.36 10.97
CA LYS A 76 20.12 29.26 12.03
C LYS A 76 19.63 30.68 11.83
#